data_AF-A0A376Y4B9-F1
#
_entry.id   AF-A0A376Y4B9-F1
#
_cell.length_a   1.000
_cell.length_b   1.000
_cell.length_c   1.000
_cell.angle_alpha   90.00
_cell.angle_beta   90.00
_cell.angle_gamma   90.00
#
_symmetry.space_group_name_H-M   'P 1'
#
loop_
_entity.id
_entity.type
_entity.pdbx_description
1 polymer ?
#
loop_
_entity_poly.entity_id
_entity_poly.type
_entity_poly.pdbx_seq_one_letter_code
_entity_poly.pdbx_strand_id
1 'polypeptide(L)'
;MKTIGFAGRNELGIHHSLLSLINEGIKQRLGGLHSAQVLLHSVDFHEIEECQRRGEWDKTGDILAEAALGLQRAGAEGIVLCTNTMHKVAGCH
;
A
#
# COMPACT_ATOMS: atom_id res chain seq x y z
N MET A 1 10.38 -15.97 -0.83
CA MET A 1 9.17 -15.16 -1.09
C MET A 1 9.60 -13.70 -0.99
N LYS A 2 9.07 -12.82 -1.84
CA LYS A 2 9.39 -11.39 -1.76
C LYS A 2 8.51 -10.69 -0.72
N THR A 3 9.05 -9.73 0.03
CA THR A 3 8.25 -8.91 0.96
C THR A 3 7.48 -7.84 0.19
N ILE A 4 6.17 -7.77 0.38
CA ILE A 4 5.32 -6.77 -0.30
C ILE A 4 4.99 -5.63 0.67
N GLY A 5 5.19 -4.39 0.22
CA GLY A 5 4.76 -3.19 0.91
C GLY A 5 3.39 -2.73 0.42
N PHE A 6 2.48 -2.38 1.32
CA PHE A 6 1.18 -1.79 1.02
C PHE A 6 1.14 -0.35 1.49
N ALA A 7 0.83 0.57 0.59
CA ALA A 7 0.59 1.97 0.90
C ALA A 7 -0.86 2.31 0.57
N GLY A 8 -1.64 2.78 1.54
CA GLY A 8 -3.03 3.13 1.28
C GLY A 8 -3.78 3.68 2.47
N ARG A 9 -5.05 4.03 2.19
CA ARG A 9 -5.99 4.59 3.16
C ARG A 9 -6.11 3.72 4.39
N ASN A 10 -6.13 4.35 5.56
CA ASN A 10 -6.52 3.71 6.82
C ASN A 10 -8.00 3.30 6.83
N GLU A 11 -8.30 2.16 6.20
CA GLU A 11 -9.62 1.56 6.17
C GLU A 11 -9.50 0.08 6.54
N LEU A 12 -9.83 -0.21 7.80
CA LEU A 12 -9.61 -1.52 8.43
C LEU A 12 -10.17 -2.69 7.58
N GLY A 13 -11.33 -2.50 6.96
CA GLY A 13 -11.97 -3.51 6.10
C GLY A 13 -11.19 -3.84 4.83
N ILE A 14 -10.52 -2.85 4.24
CA ILE A 14 -9.69 -3.04 3.04
C ILE A 14 -8.41 -3.80 3.42
N HIS A 15 -7.73 -3.38 4.50
CA HIS A 15 -6.50 -4.03 4.95
C HIS A 15 -6.73 -5.50 5.31
N HIS A 16 -7.82 -5.80 6.03
CA HIS A 16 -8.16 -7.17 6.41
C HIS A 16 -8.42 -8.06 5.18
N SER A 17 -9.20 -7.56 4.22
CA SER A 17 -9.55 -8.30 3.01
C SER A 17 -8.30 -8.60 2.17
N LEU A 18 -7.44 -7.59 2.00
CA LEU A 18 -6.21 -7.72 1.23
C LEU A 18 -5.23 -8.72 1.86
N LEU A 19 -4.97 -8.59 3.16
CA LEU A 19 -4.10 -9.50 3.89
C LEU A 19 -4.64 -10.94 3.89
N SER A 20 -5.95 -11.11 4.03
CA SER A 20 -6.60 -12.43 3.96
C SER A 20 -6.37 -13.08 2.60
N LEU A 21 -6.69 -12.37 1.50
CA LEU A 21 -6.54 -12.89 0.14
C LEU A 21 -5.08 -13.26 -0.20
N ILE A 22 -4.12 -12.44 0.21
CA ILE A 22 -2.70 -12.71 -0.04
C ILE A 22 -2.24 -13.93 0.75
N ASN A 23 -2.59 -14.01 2.03
CA ASN A 23 -2.23 -15.16 2.87
C ASN A 23 -2.87 -16.45 2.37
N GLU A 24 -4.13 -16.40 1.94
CA GLU A 24 -4.80 -17.54 1.30
C GLU A 24 -4.06 -17.98 0.04
N GLY A 25 -3.68 -17.04 -0.84
CA GLY A 25 -2.93 -17.35 -2.05
C GLY A 25 -1.55 -17.96 -1.77
N ILE A 26 -0.85 -17.50 -0.73
CA ILE A 26 0.42 -18.08 -0.28
C ILE A 26 0.21 -19.48 0.30
N LYS A 27 -0.78 -19.66 1.18
CA LYS A 27 -1.11 -20.94 1.79
C LYS A 27 -1.50 -21.98 0.74
N GLN A 28 -2.28 -21.58 -0.28
CA GLN A 28 -2.65 -22.46 -1.39
C GLN A 28 -1.44 -22.92 -2.22
N ARG A 29 -0.43 -22.06 -2.40
CA ARG A 29 0.75 -22.37 -3.22
C ARG A 29 1.84 -23.12 -2.46
N LEU A 30 2.06 -22.80 -1.18
CA LEU A 30 3.17 -23.32 -0.39
C LEU A 30 2.74 -24.35 0.67
N GLY A 31 1.46 -24.41 1.02
CA GLY A 31 0.91 -25.35 2.00
C GLY A 31 1.30 -25.05 3.45
N GLY A 32 0.95 -25.96 4.36
CA GLY A 32 1.34 -25.92 5.77
C GLY A 32 0.93 -24.63 6.49
N LEU A 33 1.88 -24.05 7.20
CA LEU A 33 1.72 -22.80 7.98
C LEU A 33 2.39 -21.60 7.29
N HIS A 34 2.59 -21.67 5.97
CA HIS A 34 3.16 -20.55 5.22
C HIS A 34 2.18 -19.36 5.16
N SER A 35 2.72 -18.17 5.45
CA SER A 35 2.03 -16.89 5.39
C SER A 35 2.86 -15.87 4.59
N ALA A 36 2.23 -14.80 4.15
CA ALA A 36 2.87 -13.75 3.37
C ALA A 36 3.72 -12.83 4.26
N GLN A 37 4.88 -12.41 3.77
CA GLN A 37 5.68 -11.34 4.36
C GLN A 37 5.19 -9.99 3.84
N VAL A 38 4.64 -9.18 4.75
CA VAL A 38 3.93 -7.95 4.40
C VAL A 38 4.35 -6.80 5.30
N LEU A 39 4.61 -5.65 4.69
CA LEU A 39 4.76 -4.36 5.35
C LEU A 39 3.57 -3.47 4.98
N LEU A 40 2.99 -2.77 5.95
CA LEU A 40 1.83 -1.91 5.73
C LEU A 40 2.13 -0.49 6.22
N HIS A 41 1.97 0.48 5.32
CA HIS A 41 1.94 1.90 5.62
C HIS A 41 0.51 2.40 5.41
N SER A 42 -0.17 2.64 6.53
CA SER A 42 -1.52 3.17 6.54
C SER A 42 -1.46 4.69 6.68
N VAL A 43 -1.84 5.42 5.62
CA VAL A 43 -1.82 6.88 5.62
C VAL A 43 -3.14 7.44 6.15
N ASP A 44 -3.08 8.59 6.83
CA ASP A 44 -4.27 9.36 7.13
C ASP A 44 -4.86 9.91 5.82
N PHE A 45 -6.05 9.45 5.50
CA PHE A 45 -6.70 9.81 4.25
C PHE A 45 -7.34 11.19 4.29
N HIS A 46 -7.48 11.79 5.47
CA HIS A 46 -7.99 13.15 5.57
C HIS A 46 -7.06 14.14 4.85
N GLU A 47 -5.75 14.01 5.06
CA GLU A 47 -4.75 14.85 4.39
C GLU A 47 -4.76 14.63 2.86
N ILE A 48 -4.87 13.38 2.43
CA ILE A 48 -4.94 13.03 1.01
C ILE A 48 -6.22 13.59 0.36
N GLU A 49 -7.37 13.47 1.03
CA GLU A 49 -8.66 13.98 0.53
C GLU A 49 -8.68 15.50 0.44
N GLU A 50 -8.11 16.20 1.43
CA GLU A 50 -8.00 17.65 1.41
C GLU A 50 -7.11 18.13 0.26
N CYS A 51 -5.96 17.48 0.04
CA CYS A 51 -5.08 17.79 -1.09
C CYS A 51 -5.79 17.52 -2.44
N GLN A 52 -6.54 16.41 -2.56
CA GLN A 52 -7.33 16.12 -3.77
C GLN A 52 -8.38 17.20 -4.04
N ARG A 53 -9.12 17.65 -3.02
CA ARG A 53 -10.13 18.71 -3.14
C ARG A 53 -9.53 20.04 -3.58
N ARG A 54 -8.29 20.33 -3.16
CA ARG A 54 -7.53 21.52 -3.53
C ARG A 54 -6.82 21.38 -4.88
N GLY A 55 -6.84 20.19 -5.49
CA GLY A 55 -6.11 19.90 -6.73
C GLY A 55 -4.60 19.77 -6.55
N GLU A 56 -4.12 19.62 -5.31
CA GLU A 56 -2.71 19.48 -4.93
C GLU A 56 -2.22 18.04 -5.17
N TRP A 57 -2.28 17.58 -6.43
CA TRP A 57 -1.91 16.21 -6.81
C TRP A 57 -0.43 15.91 -6.55
N ASP A 58 0.46 16.88 -6.78
CA ASP A 58 1.89 16.71 -6.55
C ASP A 58 2.19 16.41 -5.07
N LYS A 59 1.55 17.16 -4.17
CA LYS A 59 1.66 16.95 -2.72
C LYS A 59 1.14 15.58 -2.31
N THR A 60 0.05 15.11 -2.90
CA THR A 60 -0.40 13.73 -2.63
C THR A 60 0.56 12.67 -3.19
N GLY A 61 1.24 12.98 -4.29
CA GLY A 61 2.32 12.15 -4.83
C GLY A 61 3.48 12.04 -3.86
N ASP A 62 3.94 13.17 -3.31
CA ASP A 62 5.05 13.22 -2.35
C ASP A 62 4.74 12.42 -1.08
N ILE A 63 3.54 12.55 -0.52
CA ILE A 63 3.13 11.80 0.67
C ILE A 63 3.18 10.28 0.40
N LEU A 64 2.67 9.84 -0.75
CA LEU A 64 2.66 8.42 -1.11
C LEU A 64 4.05 7.91 -1.48
N ALA A 65 4.88 8.74 -2.11
CA ALA A 65 6.26 8.43 -2.43
C ALA A 65 7.08 8.23 -1.16
N GLU A 66 6.95 9.11 -0.17
CA GLU A 66 7.60 8.96 1.13
C GLU A 66 7.14 7.71 1.87
N ALA A 67 5.84 7.39 1.82
CA ALA A 67 5.32 6.14 2.37
C ALA A 67 5.95 4.92 1.68
N ALA A 68 6.04 4.93 0.35
CA ALA A 68 6.64 3.86 -0.44
C ALA A 68 8.15 3.71 -0.16
N LEU A 69 8.89 4.82 -0.07
CA LEU A 69 10.30 4.84 0.30
C LEU A 69 10.52 4.32 1.71
N GLY A 70 9.64 4.67 2.66
CA GLY A 70 9.65 4.10 4.01
C GLY A 70 9.50 2.57 4.01
N LEU A 71 8.57 2.05 3.20
CA LEU A 71 8.37 0.62 3.03
C LEU A 71 9.60 -0.06 2.39
N GLN A 72 10.19 0.56 1.37
CA GLN A 72 11.41 0.06 0.74
C GLN A 72 12.58 0.00 1.75
N ARG A 73 12.78 1.05 2.55
CA ARG A 73 13.79 1.08 3.62
C ARG A 73 13.56 0.00 4.68
N ALA A 74 12.30 -0.34 4.93
CA ALA A 74 11.92 -1.42 5.85
C ALA A 74 12.07 -2.84 5.23
N GLY A 75 12.44 -2.95 3.95
CA GLY A 75 12.71 -4.22 3.28
C GLY A 75 11.62 -4.69 2.31
N ALA A 76 10.66 -3.83 1.93
CA ALA A 76 9.73 -4.15 0.86
C ALA A 76 10.46 -4.25 -0.48
N GLU A 77 10.19 -5.31 -1.22
CA GLU A 77 10.76 -5.60 -2.55
C GLU A 77 9.79 -5.25 -3.69
N GLY A 78 8.60 -4.77 -3.34
CA GLY A 78 7.58 -4.27 -4.25
C GLY A 78 6.52 -3.50 -3.47
N ILE A 79 5.86 -2.54 -4.13
CA ILE A 79 4.84 -1.69 -3.52
C ILE A 79 3.50 -1.92 -4.22
N VAL A 80 2.44 -2.04 -3.42
CA VAL A 80 1.05 -2.07 -3.87
C VAL A 80 0.33 -0.86 -3.28
N LEU A 81 -0.27 -0.07 -4.17
CA LEU A 81 -1.09 1.09 -3.82
C LEU A 81 -2.56 0.65 -3.64
N CYS A 82 -3.07 0.71 -2.42
CA CYS A 82 -4.43 0.28 -2.08
C CYS A 82 -5.47 1.38 -2.31
N THR A 83 -5.47 2.00 -3.49
CA THR A 83 -6.41 3.06 -3.85
C THR A 83 -6.44 3.28 -5.35
N ASN A 84 -7.62 3.17 -5.96
CA ASN A 84 -7.79 3.29 -7.41
C ASN A 84 -7.46 4.71 -7.90
N THR A 85 -7.92 5.74 -7.18
CA THR A 85 -7.75 7.15 -7.58
C THR A 85 -6.30 7.60 -7.55
N MET A 86 -5.51 7.11 -6.59
CA MET A 86 -4.11 7.54 -6.45
C MET A 86 -3.18 6.90 -7.48
N HIS A 87 -3.65 5.95 -8.30
CA HIS A 87 -2.90 5.51 -9.47
C HIS A 87 -2.66 6.65 -10.46
N LYS A 88 -3.41 7.76 -10.38
CA LYS A 88 -3.19 8.98 -11.16
C LYS A 88 -1.77 9.56 -10.98
N VAL A 89 -1.15 9.38 -9.81
CA VAL A 89 0.20 9.89 -9.52
C VAL A 89 1.27 8.78 -9.53
N ALA A 90 0.90 7.54 -9.87
CA ALA A 90 1.81 6.39 -9.82
C ALA A 90 2.91 6.40 -10.91
N GLY A 91 2.82 7.32 -11.89
CA GLY A 91 3.79 7.45 -12.99
C GLY A 91 4.60 8.75 -12.99
N CYS A 92 4.48 9.59 -11.96
CA CYS A 92 5.28 10.82 -11.87
C CYS A 92 6.69 10.48 -11.36
N HIS A 93 7.66 10.55 -12.26
CA HIS A 93 9.10 10.52 -12.02
C HIS A 93 9.73 11.70 -12.77
#